data_AF-A0A7V0UGI4-F1
#
_entry.id   AF-A0A7V0UGI4-F1
#
_cell.length_a   1.000
_cell.length_b   1.000
_cell.length_c   1.000
_cell.angle_alpha   90.00
_cell.angle_beta   90.00
_cell.angle_gamma   90.00
#
_symmetry.space_group_name_H-M   'P 1'
#
loop_
_entity.id
_entity.type
_entity.pdbx_description
1 polymer ?
#
loop_
_entity_poly.entity_id
_entity_poly.type
_entity_poly.pdbx_seq_one_letter_code
_entity_poly.pdbx_strand_id
1 'polypeptide(L)'
;MWNHSPQMSQAMRDRGFVWPKLNSQDVADLMIYLRSLPALRSRSATFDMGEPELGRLVFERSCESCHSFGRGIGKEIDLLQRRAPQTVTGYIAAMWNHAEIMQVKAGRQFPKLDAEEMPDLIAFLFSQSYFFERGDAARGRRVFEDKNCARCHEQRRRETSAPDLTQSTELYSPITLTSAVWQHVPAMFEAMKRDGVSWPRFRGSEMADLIAYLNSRVIVRIAAPPAH
;
A
#
# COMPACT_ATOMS: atom_id res chain seq x y z
N MET A 1 -14.27 -7.12 -17.31
CA MET A 1 -14.04 -5.75 -17.82
C MET A 1 -12.64 -5.58 -18.42
N TRP A 2 -11.58 -5.98 -17.72
CA TRP A 2 -10.18 -5.84 -18.19
C TRP A 2 -9.91 -6.37 -19.61
N ASN A 3 -10.19 -7.63 -19.89
CA ASN A 3 -9.91 -8.23 -21.21
C ASN A 3 -10.69 -7.60 -22.38
N HIS A 4 -11.81 -6.93 -22.09
CA HIS A 4 -12.64 -6.25 -23.09
C HIS A 4 -12.30 -4.76 -23.21
N SER A 5 -11.41 -4.25 -22.36
CA SER A 5 -11.07 -2.82 -22.33
C SER A 5 -10.52 -2.29 -23.67
N PRO A 6 -9.77 -3.04 -24.50
CA PRO A 6 -9.35 -2.55 -25.82
C PRO A 6 -10.52 -2.34 -26.79
N GLN A 7 -11.44 -3.30 -26.88
CA GLN A 7 -12.61 -3.20 -27.77
C GLN A 7 -13.56 -2.11 -27.29
N MET A 8 -13.77 -2.00 -25.97
CA MET A 8 -14.56 -0.93 -25.38
C MET A 8 -13.95 0.44 -25.66
N SER A 9 -12.63 0.57 -25.50
CA SER A 9 -11.92 1.83 -25.72
C SER A 9 -12.04 2.29 -27.18
N GLN A 10 -11.91 1.35 -28.13
CA GLN A 10 -12.12 1.65 -29.55
C GLN A 10 -13.56 2.07 -29.84
N ALA A 11 -14.55 1.28 -29.40
CA ALA A 11 -15.95 1.57 -29.65
C ALA A 11 -16.42 2.89 -29.02
N MET A 12 -15.83 3.28 -27.88
CA MET A 12 -16.07 4.59 -27.26
C MET A 12 -15.53 5.72 -28.12
N ARG A 13 -14.27 5.63 -28.58
CA ARG A 13 -13.65 6.63 -29.47
C ARG A 13 -14.43 6.82 -30.75
N ASP A 14 -14.84 5.73 -31.41
CA ASP A 14 -15.60 5.77 -32.66
C ASP A 14 -16.94 6.52 -32.52
N ARG A 15 -17.49 6.56 -31.29
CA ARG A 15 -18.75 7.22 -30.96
C ARG A 15 -18.56 8.58 -30.27
N GLY A 16 -17.32 9.07 -30.16
CA GLY A 16 -17.02 10.34 -29.49
C GLY A 16 -17.16 10.31 -27.97
N PHE A 17 -17.19 9.13 -27.35
CA PHE A 17 -17.23 8.99 -25.89
C PHE A 17 -15.81 9.01 -25.29
N VAL A 18 -15.69 9.61 -24.12
CA VAL A 18 -14.46 9.61 -23.32
C VAL A 18 -14.42 8.38 -22.41
N TRP A 19 -13.21 7.89 -22.11
CA TRP A 19 -13.03 6.77 -21.17
C TRP A 19 -13.53 7.17 -19.77
N PRO A 20 -14.50 6.44 -19.18
CA PRO A 20 -15.06 6.81 -17.89
C PRO A 20 -14.03 6.62 -16.79
N LYS A 21 -13.87 7.65 -15.95
CA LYS A 21 -13.04 7.59 -14.74
C LYS A 21 -13.91 7.17 -13.56
N LEU A 22 -13.49 6.11 -12.88
CA LEU A 22 -14.19 5.56 -11.71
C LEU A 22 -13.41 5.85 -10.44
N ASN A 23 -14.10 6.11 -9.35
CA ASN A 23 -13.56 6.09 -8.00
C ASN A 23 -13.96 4.80 -7.27
N SER A 24 -13.49 4.63 -6.03
CA SER A 24 -13.76 3.45 -5.20
C SER A 24 -15.26 3.22 -4.92
N GLN A 25 -16.03 4.30 -4.74
CA GLN A 25 -17.48 4.25 -4.54
C GLN A 25 -18.22 3.85 -5.82
N ASP A 26 -17.85 4.42 -6.97
CA ASP A 26 -18.50 4.08 -8.25
C ASP A 26 -18.41 2.58 -8.53
N VAL A 27 -17.27 1.96 -8.25
CA VAL A 27 -17.07 0.51 -8.40
C VAL A 27 -17.94 -0.28 -7.41
N ALA A 28 -18.04 0.17 -6.16
CA ALA A 28 -18.91 -0.46 -5.17
C ALA A 28 -20.38 -0.42 -5.61
N ASP A 29 -20.85 0.73 -6.06
CA ASP A 29 -22.22 0.95 -6.53
C ASP A 29 -22.51 0.11 -7.78
N LEU A 30 -21.57 0.04 -8.73
CA LEU A 30 -21.69 -0.81 -9.92
C LEU A 30 -21.81 -2.29 -9.53
N MET A 31 -21.02 -2.79 -8.59
CA MET A 31 -21.11 -4.18 -8.13
C MET A 31 -22.45 -4.47 -7.47
N ILE A 32 -22.97 -3.55 -6.66
CA ILE A 32 -24.30 -3.67 -6.04
C ILE A 32 -25.39 -3.68 -7.12
N TYR A 33 -25.33 -2.75 -8.07
CA TYR A 33 -26.27 -2.68 -9.18
C TYR A 33 -26.25 -3.97 -10.01
N LEU A 34 -25.08 -4.47 -10.40
CA LEU A 34 -24.95 -5.70 -11.18
C LEU A 34 -25.54 -6.92 -10.45
N ARG A 35 -25.35 -7.03 -9.13
CA ARG A 35 -25.97 -8.09 -8.32
C ARG A 35 -27.49 -7.97 -8.22
N SER A 36 -28.03 -6.76 -8.37
CA SER A 36 -29.48 -6.55 -8.37
C SER A 36 -30.16 -6.99 -9.68
N LEU A 37 -29.39 -7.14 -10.76
CA LEU A 37 -29.93 -7.48 -12.08
C LEU A 37 -30.46 -8.92 -12.13
N PRO A 38 -31.73 -9.14 -12.52
CA PRO A 38 -32.34 -10.48 -12.59
C PRO A 38 -31.56 -11.47 -13.45
N ALA A 39 -30.97 -11.00 -14.56
CA ALA A 39 -30.19 -11.81 -15.49
C ALA A 39 -28.88 -12.36 -14.89
N LEU A 40 -28.40 -11.79 -13.77
CA LEU A 40 -27.15 -12.18 -13.12
C LEU A 40 -27.38 -12.91 -11.78
N ARG A 41 -28.63 -12.98 -11.28
CA ARG A 41 -28.99 -13.62 -10.01
C ARG A 41 -28.70 -15.12 -9.95
N SER A 42 -28.65 -15.83 -11.09
CA SER A 42 -28.42 -17.27 -11.14
C SER A 42 -26.95 -17.67 -11.20
N ARG A 43 -26.02 -16.72 -11.37
CA ARG A 43 -24.59 -16.96 -11.24
C ARG A 43 -24.21 -16.70 -9.79
N SER A 44 -23.90 -17.76 -9.05
CA SER A 44 -23.25 -17.65 -7.74
C SER A 44 -21.90 -16.94 -7.91
N ALA A 45 -21.90 -15.61 -7.85
CA ALA A 45 -20.67 -14.84 -7.70
C ALA A 45 -20.30 -14.92 -6.22
N THR A 46 -19.60 -15.99 -5.84
CA THR A 46 -18.88 -16.02 -4.58
C THR A 46 -17.92 -14.84 -4.56
N PHE A 47 -18.00 -14.06 -3.49
CA PHE A 47 -17.00 -13.02 -3.27
C PHE A 47 -15.69 -13.72 -2.92
N ASP A 48 -14.75 -13.67 -3.87
CA ASP A 48 -13.41 -14.20 -3.70
C ASP A 48 -12.46 -13.03 -3.42
N MET A 49 -11.73 -13.12 -2.32
CA MET A 49 -10.72 -12.13 -1.94
C MET A 49 -9.39 -12.37 -2.66
N GLY A 50 -9.22 -13.52 -3.32
CA GLY A 50 -8.00 -13.96 -3.96
C GLY A 50 -6.90 -14.35 -2.98
N GLU A 51 -5.91 -15.07 -3.50
CA GLU A 51 -4.69 -15.49 -2.81
C GLU A 51 -3.50 -14.62 -3.26
N PRO A 52 -2.91 -13.79 -2.38
CA PRO A 52 -1.79 -12.92 -2.74
C PRO A 52 -0.59 -13.66 -3.34
N GLU A 53 -0.32 -14.89 -2.91
CA GLU A 53 0.77 -15.73 -3.38
C GLU A 53 0.56 -16.19 -4.84
N LEU A 54 -0.67 -16.53 -5.21
CA LEU A 54 -1.05 -16.80 -6.61
C LEU A 54 -1.02 -15.50 -7.42
N GLY A 55 -1.47 -14.40 -6.83
CA GLY A 55 -1.46 -13.08 -7.45
C GLY A 55 -0.05 -12.59 -7.80
N ARG A 56 0.95 -12.94 -6.97
CA ARG A 56 2.37 -12.70 -7.28
C ARG A 56 2.77 -13.40 -8.58
N LEU A 57 2.39 -14.66 -8.78
CA LEU A 57 2.70 -15.41 -10.01
C LEU A 57 2.04 -14.76 -11.24
N VAL A 58 0.80 -14.28 -11.08
CA VAL A 58 0.09 -13.53 -12.13
C VAL A 58 0.83 -12.24 -12.46
N PHE A 59 1.30 -11.50 -11.45
CA PHE A 59 2.06 -10.26 -11.61
C PHE A 59 3.39 -10.49 -12.32
N GLU A 60 4.20 -11.46 -11.86
CA GLU A 60 5.50 -11.81 -12.46
C GLU A 60 5.34 -12.15 -13.94
N ARG A 61 4.35 -12.97 -14.28
CA ARG A 61 4.08 -13.38 -15.66
C ARG A 61 3.56 -12.25 -16.54
N SER A 62 2.70 -11.38 -16.00
CA SER A 62 1.82 -10.54 -16.84
C SER A 62 2.09 -9.03 -16.69
N CYS A 63 2.76 -8.61 -15.64
CA CYS A 63 2.94 -7.20 -15.26
C CYS A 63 4.41 -6.81 -15.09
N GLU A 64 5.25 -7.73 -14.60
CA GLU A 64 6.63 -7.41 -14.17
C GLU A 64 7.53 -6.89 -15.28
N SER A 65 7.31 -7.30 -16.53
CA SER A 65 8.03 -6.77 -17.70
C SER A 65 7.99 -5.23 -17.84
N CYS A 66 7.00 -4.58 -17.21
CA CYS A 66 6.83 -3.13 -17.22
C CYS A 66 6.68 -2.51 -15.83
N HIS A 67 6.31 -3.27 -14.80
CA HIS A 67 5.99 -2.76 -13.47
C HIS A 67 6.83 -3.44 -12.39
N SER A 68 7.21 -2.71 -11.35
CA SER A 68 7.96 -3.29 -10.23
C SER A 68 7.56 -2.71 -8.88
N PHE A 69 8.10 -3.30 -7.81
CA PHE A 69 7.95 -2.86 -6.43
C PHE A 69 9.33 -2.64 -5.81
N GLY A 70 9.92 -1.45 -6.03
CA GLY A 70 11.20 -1.07 -5.43
C GLY A 70 12.44 -1.86 -5.89
N ARG A 71 12.27 -2.86 -6.76
CA ARG A 71 13.36 -3.70 -7.33
C ARG A 71 13.56 -3.47 -8.84
N GLY A 72 13.16 -2.32 -9.38
CA GLY A 72 13.37 -2.04 -10.79
C GLY A 72 14.87 -2.03 -11.12
N ILE A 73 15.38 -3.13 -11.66
CA ILE A 73 16.77 -3.26 -12.12
C ILE A 73 16.93 -2.62 -13.52
N GLY A 74 15.89 -1.94 -14.02
CA GLY A 74 15.77 -1.42 -15.38
C GLY A 74 14.77 -0.25 -15.53
N LYS A 75 14.04 -0.19 -16.66
CA LYS A 75 13.11 0.90 -17.04
C LYS A 75 11.66 0.70 -16.54
N GLU A 76 11.43 -0.24 -15.62
CA GLU A 76 10.10 -0.55 -15.10
C GLU A 76 9.51 0.63 -14.31
N ILE A 77 8.19 0.75 -14.39
CA ILE A 77 7.40 1.70 -13.63
C ILE A 77 7.23 1.14 -12.23
N ASP A 78 8.02 1.65 -11.29
CA ASP A 78 7.92 1.32 -9.87
C ASP A 78 6.58 1.81 -9.30
N LEU A 79 5.70 0.86 -8.97
CA LEU A 79 4.37 1.11 -8.45
C LEU A 79 4.40 1.72 -7.03
N LEU A 80 5.53 1.62 -6.32
CA LEU A 80 5.73 2.27 -5.01
C LEU A 80 5.98 3.77 -5.11
N GLN A 81 6.21 4.32 -6.30
CA GLN A 81 6.36 5.76 -6.51
C GLN A 81 5.03 6.52 -6.38
N ARG A 82 3.91 5.81 -6.34
CA ARG A 82 2.57 6.40 -6.19
C ARG A 82 1.89 5.85 -4.96
N ARG A 83 1.03 6.67 -4.36
CA ARG A 83 0.22 6.25 -3.23
C ARG A 83 -0.73 5.13 -3.68
N ALA A 84 -0.69 4.01 -2.96
CA ALA A 84 -1.60 2.90 -3.17
C ALA A 84 -3.06 3.28 -2.83
N PRO A 85 -4.05 2.76 -3.59
CA PRO A 85 -5.44 2.81 -3.16
C PRO A 85 -5.61 2.12 -1.79
N GLN A 86 -6.56 2.60 -0.99
CA GLN A 86 -6.76 2.12 0.39
C GLN A 86 -7.79 0.97 0.47
N THR A 87 -8.43 0.63 -0.64
CA THR A 87 -9.54 -0.33 -0.71
C THR A 87 -9.40 -1.22 -1.93
N VAL A 88 -9.92 -2.45 -1.84
CA VAL A 88 -10.01 -3.39 -2.98
C VAL A 88 -10.71 -2.75 -4.18
N THR A 89 -11.84 -2.06 -3.95
CA THR A 89 -12.55 -1.31 -5.01
C THR A 89 -11.72 -0.15 -5.58
N GLY A 90 -10.87 0.46 -4.76
CA GLY A 90 -9.91 1.47 -5.20
C GLY A 90 -8.87 0.89 -6.17
N TYR A 91 -8.38 -0.33 -5.94
CA TYR A 91 -7.48 -1.02 -6.88
C TYR A 91 -8.19 -1.35 -8.19
N ILE A 92 -9.43 -1.86 -8.14
CA ILE A 92 -10.25 -2.12 -9.34
C ILE A 92 -10.44 -0.83 -10.15
N ALA A 93 -10.80 0.28 -9.47
CA ALA A 93 -10.96 1.59 -10.10
C ALA A 93 -9.64 2.09 -10.71
N ALA A 94 -8.53 1.97 -10.00
CA ALA A 94 -7.21 2.38 -10.47
C ALA A 94 -6.79 1.60 -11.73
N MET A 95 -6.96 0.27 -11.72
CA MET A 95 -6.68 -0.57 -12.88
C MET A 95 -7.57 -0.19 -14.07
N TRP A 96 -8.87 -0.03 -13.87
CA TRP A 96 -9.78 0.42 -14.93
C TRP A 96 -9.38 1.78 -15.52
N ASN A 97 -9.05 2.74 -14.66
CA ASN A 97 -8.65 4.08 -15.08
C ASN A 97 -7.30 4.11 -15.81
N HIS A 98 -6.43 3.15 -15.52
CA HIS A 98 -5.11 3.00 -16.12
C HIS A 98 -5.12 2.11 -17.38
N ALA A 99 -6.15 1.29 -17.58
CA ALA A 99 -6.24 0.30 -18.64
C ALA A 99 -6.00 0.89 -20.04
N GLU A 100 -6.62 2.02 -20.39
CA GLU A 100 -6.42 2.65 -21.70
C GLU A 100 -4.95 3.05 -21.95
N ILE A 101 -4.30 3.64 -20.94
CA ILE A 101 -2.89 4.05 -21.04
C ILE A 101 -2.01 2.80 -21.18
N MET A 102 -2.29 1.75 -20.40
CA MET A 102 -1.56 0.48 -20.49
C MET A 102 -1.74 -0.17 -21.85
N GLN A 103 -2.95 -0.15 -22.44
CA GLN A 103 -3.19 -0.68 -23.78
C GLN A 103 -2.37 0.07 -24.83
N VAL A 104 -2.38 1.40 -24.79
CA VAL A 104 -1.63 2.22 -25.77
C VAL A 104 -0.13 1.94 -25.67
N LYS A 105 0.39 1.75 -24.46
CA LYS A 105 1.83 1.51 -24.22
C LYS A 105 2.25 0.07 -24.48
N ALA A 106 1.46 -0.91 -24.05
CA ALA A 106 1.78 -2.34 -24.18
C ALA A 106 1.40 -2.90 -25.55
N GLY A 107 0.40 -2.32 -26.23
CA GLY A 107 -0.09 -2.80 -27.53
C GLY A 107 -0.47 -4.28 -27.48
N ARG A 108 0.20 -5.11 -28.30
CA ARG A 108 -0.02 -6.57 -28.35
C ARG A 108 0.39 -7.30 -27.07
N GLN A 109 1.18 -6.67 -26.21
CA GLN A 109 1.62 -7.21 -24.93
C GLN A 109 0.65 -6.89 -23.78
N PHE A 110 -0.49 -6.23 -24.06
CA PHE A 110 -1.49 -5.97 -23.02
C PHE A 110 -1.97 -7.30 -22.40
N PRO A 111 -1.84 -7.48 -21.08
CA PRO A 111 -2.05 -8.78 -20.46
C PRO A 111 -3.52 -9.17 -20.48
N LYS A 112 -3.78 -10.43 -20.81
CA LYS A 112 -5.09 -11.06 -20.59
C LYS A 112 -5.06 -11.78 -19.25
N LEU A 113 -6.12 -11.63 -18.48
CA LEU A 113 -6.26 -12.21 -17.16
C LEU A 113 -7.55 -13.02 -17.12
N ASP A 114 -7.47 -14.25 -16.63
CA ASP A 114 -8.66 -15.09 -16.44
C ASP A 114 -9.49 -14.61 -15.24
N ALA A 115 -10.69 -15.18 -15.07
CA ALA A 115 -11.64 -14.70 -14.07
C ALA A 115 -11.13 -14.91 -12.64
N GLU A 116 -10.40 -16.01 -12.41
CA GLU A 116 -9.79 -16.42 -11.16
C GLU A 116 -8.51 -15.63 -10.85
N GLU A 117 -7.77 -15.23 -11.89
CA GLU A 117 -6.48 -14.52 -11.72
C GLU A 117 -6.64 -13.07 -11.27
N MET A 118 -7.77 -12.44 -11.59
CA MET A 118 -8.01 -11.03 -11.28
C MET A 118 -8.15 -10.78 -9.76
N PRO A 119 -8.98 -11.53 -9.01
CA PRO A 119 -9.01 -11.46 -7.54
C PRO A 119 -7.62 -11.64 -6.94
N ASP A 120 -6.89 -12.69 -7.35
CA ASP A 120 -5.53 -12.97 -6.86
C ASP A 120 -4.57 -11.80 -7.09
N LEU A 121 -4.55 -11.26 -8.32
CA LEU A 121 -3.72 -10.11 -8.67
C LEU A 121 -4.08 -8.88 -7.80
N ILE A 122 -5.37 -8.59 -7.63
CA ILE A 122 -5.82 -7.48 -6.77
C ILE A 122 -5.39 -7.72 -5.32
N ALA A 123 -5.51 -8.95 -4.81
CA ALA A 123 -5.07 -9.33 -3.47
C ALA A 123 -3.57 -9.10 -3.28
N PHE A 124 -2.75 -9.49 -4.25
CA PHE A 124 -1.32 -9.24 -4.26
C PHE A 124 -0.99 -7.74 -4.29
N LEU A 125 -1.59 -6.98 -5.21
CA LEU A 125 -1.37 -5.53 -5.33
C LEU A 125 -1.78 -4.79 -4.05
N PHE A 126 -2.89 -5.21 -3.43
CA PHE A 126 -3.36 -4.70 -2.15
C PHE A 126 -2.40 -5.06 -1.02
N SER A 127 -1.87 -6.29 -1.00
CA SER A 127 -0.93 -6.72 0.04
C SER A 127 0.37 -5.91 0.02
N GLN A 128 0.83 -5.48 -1.16
CA GLN A 128 2.02 -4.62 -1.27
C GLN A 128 1.88 -3.30 -0.52
N SER A 129 0.65 -2.77 -0.36
CA SER A 129 0.43 -1.54 0.41
C SER A 129 0.81 -1.69 1.88
N TYR A 130 0.64 -2.88 2.48
CA TYR A 130 1.02 -3.13 3.87
C TYR A 130 2.53 -3.19 4.08
N PHE A 131 3.28 -3.57 3.06
CA PHE A 131 4.74 -3.70 3.18
C PHE A 131 5.46 -2.43 2.78
N PHE A 132 4.85 -1.61 1.89
CA PHE A 132 5.58 -0.58 1.17
C PHE A 132 4.84 0.76 1.04
N GLU A 133 3.77 1.03 1.82
CA GLU A 133 3.18 2.38 1.85
C GLU A 133 4.24 3.41 2.27
N ARG A 134 4.58 4.31 1.33
CA ARG A 134 5.56 5.36 1.58
C ARG A 134 4.94 6.47 2.44
N GLY A 135 5.47 6.62 3.65
CA GLY A 135 5.23 7.80 4.46
C GLY A 135 6.11 8.99 4.07
N ASP A 136 5.77 10.14 4.61
CA ASP A 136 6.55 11.38 4.53
C ASP A 136 7.20 11.64 5.88
N ALA A 137 8.54 11.65 5.92
CA ALA A 137 9.30 11.82 7.14
C ALA A 137 9.05 13.17 7.85
N ALA A 138 8.74 14.24 7.11
CA ALA A 138 8.43 15.55 7.71
C ALA A 138 7.04 15.57 8.35
N ARG A 139 6.04 14.91 7.74
CA ARG A 139 4.76 14.64 8.43
C ARG A 139 4.95 13.70 9.61
N GLY A 140 5.77 12.66 9.47
CA GLY A 140 6.06 11.70 10.51
C GLY A 140 6.71 12.30 11.74
N ARG A 141 7.60 13.28 11.54
CA ARG A 141 8.17 14.07 12.63
C ARG A 141 7.08 14.76 13.45
N ARG A 142 6.12 15.41 12.79
CA ARG A 142 4.98 16.05 13.47
C ARG A 142 4.15 15.03 14.22
N VAL A 143 3.86 13.86 13.63
CA VAL A 143 3.17 12.78 14.34
C VAL A 143 3.94 12.34 15.59
N PHE A 144 5.26 12.16 15.50
CA PHE A 144 6.11 11.77 16.63
C PHE A 144 6.10 12.81 17.77
N GLU A 145 6.06 14.10 17.43
CA GLU A 145 5.97 15.21 18.38
C GLU A 145 4.56 15.32 18.98
N ASP A 146 3.53 15.42 18.13
CA ASP A 146 2.12 15.62 18.51
C ASP A 146 1.54 14.46 19.32
N LYS A 147 1.98 13.22 19.04
CA LYS A 147 1.59 12.02 19.80
C LYS A 147 2.46 11.80 21.04
N ASN A 148 3.28 12.79 21.43
CA ASN A 148 4.14 12.81 22.62
C ASN A 148 5.23 11.72 22.65
N CYS A 149 5.57 11.10 21.52
CA CYS A 149 6.62 10.09 21.46
C CYS A 149 7.98 10.69 21.84
N ALA A 150 8.25 11.91 21.36
CA ALA A 150 9.50 12.64 21.63
C ALA A 150 9.76 12.89 23.13
N ARG A 151 8.70 13.01 23.94
CA ARG A 151 8.82 13.32 25.38
C ARG A 151 9.67 12.28 26.11
N CYS A 152 9.46 10.99 25.81
CA CYS A 152 10.17 9.90 26.47
C CYS A 152 11.32 9.36 25.61
N HIS A 153 11.09 9.16 24.32
CA HIS A 153 12.05 8.50 23.41
C HIS A 153 13.18 9.41 22.92
N GLU A 154 13.15 10.71 23.25
CA GLU A 154 14.17 11.67 22.82
C GLU A 154 14.55 12.64 23.95
N GLN A 155 13.58 13.40 24.47
CA GLN A 155 13.83 14.47 25.43
C GLN A 155 14.24 13.93 26.81
N ARG A 156 13.51 12.95 27.34
CA ARG A 156 13.73 12.36 28.67
C ARG A 156 14.33 10.95 28.63
N ARG A 157 15.05 10.61 27.57
CA ARG A 157 15.61 9.27 27.36
C ARG A 157 16.63 8.82 28.42
N ARG A 158 17.21 9.76 29.19
CA ARG A 158 18.10 9.46 30.34
C ARG A 158 17.36 9.29 31.67
N GLU A 159 16.10 9.72 31.72
CA GLU A 159 15.26 9.69 32.93
C GLU A 159 14.20 8.58 32.87
N THR A 160 13.94 8.05 31.67
CA THR A 160 12.99 6.98 31.43
C THR A 160 13.74 5.72 30.97
N SER A 161 13.12 4.56 31.12
CA SER A 161 13.61 3.30 30.53
C SER A 161 13.21 3.15 29.05
N ALA A 162 12.75 4.23 28.40
CA ALA A 162 12.32 4.20 27.02
C ALA A 162 13.54 4.05 26.08
N PRO A 163 13.43 3.22 25.03
CA PRO A 163 14.46 3.16 23.99
C PRO A 163 14.67 4.52 23.33
N ASP A 164 15.93 4.85 23.04
CA ASP A 164 16.29 6.05 22.28
C ASP A 164 15.89 5.87 20.81
N LEU A 165 14.93 6.68 20.33
CA LEU A 165 14.48 6.67 18.93
C LEU A 165 15.07 7.84 18.12
N THR A 166 16.10 8.52 18.64
CA THR A 166 16.89 9.50 17.87
C THR A 166 17.85 8.82 16.90
N GLN A 167 18.22 7.57 17.16
CA GLN A 167 19.11 6.76 16.34
C GLN A 167 18.54 5.34 16.28
N SER A 168 18.08 4.92 15.10
CA SER A 168 17.70 3.52 14.90
C SER A 168 18.86 2.74 14.29
N THR A 169 19.04 1.50 14.73
CA THR A 169 20.00 0.57 14.11
C THR A 169 19.37 -0.27 13.01
N GLU A 170 18.04 -0.24 12.87
CA GLU A 170 17.30 -1.07 11.92
C GLU A 170 16.15 -0.28 11.26
N LEU A 171 15.76 -0.72 10.07
CA LEU A 171 14.59 -0.20 9.38
C LEU A 171 13.30 -0.82 9.95
N TYR A 172 12.32 0.02 10.19
CA TYR A 172 10.97 -0.36 10.57
C TYR A 172 10.09 -0.60 9.33
N SER A 173 9.29 -1.65 9.41
CA SER A 173 8.12 -1.92 8.59
C SER A 173 6.87 -1.79 9.47
N PRO A 174 5.65 -1.75 8.91
CA PRO A 174 4.45 -1.78 9.72
C PRO A 174 4.38 -2.99 10.67
N ILE A 175 4.86 -4.15 10.22
CA ILE A 175 4.90 -5.37 11.04
C ILE A 175 5.93 -5.22 12.16
N THR A 176 7.18 -4.88 11.83
CA THR A 176 8.25 -4.80 12.84
C THR A 176 8.02 -3.68 13.85
N LEU A 177 7.49 -2.53 13.42
CA LEU A 177 7.10 -1.46 14.34
C LEU A 177 5.96 -1.92 15.26
N THR A 178 4.93 -2.56 14.71
CA THR A 178 3.79 -3.05 15.51
C THR A 178 4.25 -4.08 16.53
N SER A 179 5.05 -5.06 16.12
CA SER A 179 5.61 -6.07 17.03
C SER A 179 6.44 -5.43 18.15
N ALA A 180 7.33 -4.49 17.80
CA ALA A 180 8.13 -3.78 18.78
C ALA A 180 7.27 -2.97 19.76
N VAL A 181 6.31 -2.18 19.27
CA VAL A 181 5.41 -1.40 20.13
C VAL A 181 4.59 -2.33 21.02
N TRP A 182 4.00 -3.40 20.47
CA TRP A 182 3.16 -4.35 21.22
C TRP A 182 3.89 -4.96 22.41
N GLN A 183 5.16 -5.33 22.23
CA GLN A 183 6.01 -5.83 23.30
C GLN A 183 6.22 -4.80 24.42
N HIS A 184 6.22 -3.50 24.08
CA HIS A 184 6.44 -2.40 25.02
C HIS A 184 5.12 -1.75 25.52
N VAL A 185 3.95 -2.17 25.03
CA VAL A 185 2.64 -1.56 25.36
C VAL A 185 2.42 -1.46 26.87
N PRO A 186 2.59 -2.51 27.70
CA PRO A 186 2.32 -2.41 29.13
C PRO A 186 3.18 -1.35 29.83
N ALA A 187 4.47 -1.30 29.51
CA ALA A 187 5.41 -0.34 30.09
C ALA A 187 5.12 1.09 29.61
N MET A 188 4.86 1.26 28.31
CA MET A 188 4.46 2.56 27.74
C MET A 188 3.16 3.05 28.37
N PHE A 189 2.16 2.18 28.52
CA PHE A 189 0.85 2.54 29.06
C PHE A 189 0.95 3.03 30.51
N GLU A 190 1.68 2.32 31.38
CA GLU A 190 1.89 2.76 32.77
C GLU A 190 2.67 4.08 32.85
N ALA A 191 3.71 4.24 32.04
CA ALA A 191 4.48 5.49 31.97
C ALA A 191 3.61 6.67 31.49
N MET A 192 2.78 6.45 30.46
CA MET A 192 1.84 7.45 29.95
C MET A 192 0.80 7.83 31.00
N LYS A 193 0.23 6.84 31.69
CA LYS A 193 -0.74 7.06 32.77
C LYS A 193 -0.14 7.88 33.91
N ARG A 194 1.08 7.55 34.34
CA ARG A 194 1.81 8.29 35.38
C ARG A 194 2.09 9.73 34.97
N ASP A 195 2.45 9.95 33.71
CA ASP A 195 2.86 11.25 33.19
C ASP A 195 1.68 12.07 32.61
N GLY A 196 0.44 11.61 32.79
CA GLY A 196 -0.79 12.27 32.36
C GLY A 196 -0.99 12.35 30.85
N VAL A 197 -0.35 11.46 30.08
CA VAL A 197 -0.41 11.44 28.62
C VAL A 197 -1.51 10.47 28.15
N SER A 198 -2.42 10.94 27.30
CA SER A 198 -3.45 10.08 26.71
C SER A 198 -2.87 9.15 25.64
N TRP A 199 -3.38 7.91 25.56
CA TRP A 199 -3.00 6.95 24.53
C TRP A 199 -3.27 7.52 23.12
N PRO A 200 -2.31 7.47 22.19
CA PRO A 200 -2.46 8.11 20.90
C PRO A 200 -3.45 7.35 20.01
N ARG A 201 -4.24 8.11 19.24
CA ARG A 201 -5.04 7.57 18.14
C ARG A 201 -4.42 7.97 16.81
N PHE A 202 -4.06 6.98 16.01
CA PHE A 202 -3.56 7.17 14.65
C PHE A 202 -4.71 7.17 13.63
N ARG A 203 -4.57 7.96 12.55
CA ARG A 203 -5.56 8.12 11.47
C ARG A 203 -4.86 8.24 10.12
N GLY A 204 -5.53 7.75 9.07
CA GLY A 204 -5.04 7.89 7.70
C GLY A 204 -3.59 7.40 7.55
N SER A 205 -2.72 8.25 7.01
CA SER A 205 -1.31 7.94 6.77
C SER A 205 -0.38 8.18 7.97
N GLU A 206 -0.89 8.58 9.15
CA GLU A 206 -0.04 8.97 10.28
C GLU A 206 0.96 7.86 10.69
N MET A 207 0.56 6.58 10.59
CA MET A 207 1.46 5.46 10.91
C MET A 207 2.56 5.28 9.86
N ALA A 208 2.22 5.34 8.57
CA ALA A 208 3.19 5.26 7.48
C ALA A 208 4.18 6.44 7.54
N ASP A 209 3.67 7.66 7.77
CA ASP A 209 4.46 8.87 7.97
C ASP A 209 5.41 8.71 9.17
N LEU A 210 4.93 8.20 10.31
CA LEU A 210 5.75 7.90 11.49
C LEU A 210 6.87 6.89 11.17
N ILE A 211 6.56 5.79 10.48
CA ILE A 211 7.56 4.80 10.07
C ILE A 211 8.62 5.44 9.17
N ALA A 212 8.21 6.25 8.20
CA ALA A 212 9.14 6.95 7.31
C ALA A 212 10.09 7.88 8.09
N TYR A 213 9.56 8.56 9.11
CA TYR A 213 10.38 9.40 9.99
C TYR A 213 11.38 8.59 10.81
N LEU A 214 10.96 7.50 11.46
CA LEU A 214 11.86 6.63 12.21
C LEU A 214 12.95 6.04 11.31
N ASN A 215 12.59 5.65 10.10
CA ASN A 215 13.54 5.12 9.11
C ASN A 215 14.53 6.17 8.58
N SER A 216 14.13 7.44 8.52
CA SER A 216 15.03 8.55 8.16
C SER A 216 16.15 8.78 9.20
N ARG A 217 15.99 8.21 10.41
CA ARG A 217 16.96 8.28 11.51
C ARG A 217 17.83 7.02 11.65
N VAL A 218 17.79 6.11 10.68
CA VAL A 218 18.63 4.92 10.70
C VAL A 218 20.09 5.28 10.45
N ILE A 219 20.96 4.87 11.37
CA ILE A 219 22.41 4.98 11.19
C ILE A 219 22.90 3.69 10.56
N VAL A 220 23.30 3.74 9.29
CA VAL A 220 23.95 2.60 8.62
C VAL A 220 25.36 2.45 9.21
N ARG A 221 25.56 1.43 10.05
CA ARG A 221 26.91 1.04 10.49
C ARG A 221 27.60 0.34 9.32
N ILE A 222 28.36 1.10 8.53
CA ILE A 222 29.33 0.51 7.60
C ILE A 222 30.48 -0.02 8.46
N ALA A 223 30.66 -1.35 8.52
CA ALA A 223 31.84 -1.93 9.14
C ALA A 223 33.08 -1.40 8.40
N ALA A 224 34.00 -0.77 9.12
CA ALA A 224 35.28 -0.37 8.56
C ALA A 224 35.98 -1.63 8.01
N PRO A 225 36.52 -1.62 6.78
CA PRO A 225 37.32 -2.73 6.29
C PRO A 225 38.53 -2.95 7.22
N PRO A 226 38.97 -4.21 7.43
CA PRO A 226 40.12 -4.48 8.25
C PRO A 226 41.34 -3.74 7.71
N ALA A 227 42.09 -3.07 8.60
CA ALA A 227 43.37 -2.47 8.26
C ALA A 227 44.31 -3.59 7.82
N HIS A 228 44.83 -3.47 6.59
CA HIS A 228 45.90 -4.33 6.07
C HIS A 228 47.24 -4.00 6.71
#